data_AF-A0A0F3GTL5-F1
#
_entry.id   AF-A0A0F3GTL5-F1
#
_cell.length_a   1.000
_cell.length_b   1.000
_cell.length_c   1.000
_cell.angle_alpha   90.00
_cell.angle_beta   90.00
_cell.angle_gamma   90.00
#
_symmetry.space_group_name_H-M   'P 1'
#
loop_
_entity.id
_entity.type
_entity.pdbx_description
1 polymer ?
#
loop_
_entity_poly.entity_id
_entity_poly.type
_entity_poly.pdbx_seq_one_letter_code
_entity_poly.pdbx_strand_id
1 'polypeptide(L)' 'MGKNIIGDEKESIVRDSTGECIGKDITRYYDDGSSVTEHYQAVPGRFLSIARATKKLGATYNEPDGTSKHYEE' A
#
# COMPACT_ATOMS: atom_id res chain seq x y z
N MET A 1 10.92 16.75 12.53
CA MET A 1 11.07 15.51 13.32
C MET A 1 10.71 14.36 12.38
N GLY A 2 11.61 13.39 12.20
CA GLY A 2 11.28 12.19 11.42
C GLY A 2 10.36 11.28 12.23
N LYS A 3 9.36 10.69 11.59
CA LYS A 3 8.47 9.70 12.21
C LYS A 3 9.17 8.36 12.20
N ASN A 4 9.11 7.60 13.30
CA ASN A 4 9.74 6.28 13.33
C ASN A 4 8.73 5.24 12.84
N ILE A 5 9.17 4.36 11.93
CA ILE A 5 8.38 3.22 11.50
C ILE A 5 8.34 2.21 12.64
N ILE A 6 7.14 1.73 12.99
CA ILE A 6 6.96 0.67 13.97
C ILE A 6 6.56 -0.63 13.28
N GLY A 7 7.35 -1.68 13.53
CA GLY A 7 7.09 -3.02 13.03
C GLY A 7 7.43 -3.23 11.55
N ASP A 8 7.16 -4.46 11.10
CA ASP A 8 7.38 -4.88 9.72
C ASP A 8 6.32 -4.31 8.79
N GLU A 9 6.74 -4.01 7.56
CA GLU A 9 5.85 -3.60 6.48
C GLU A 9 4.78 -4.67 6.21
N LYS A 10 3.51 -4.26 6.14
CA LYS A 10 2.38 -5.16 5.86
C LYS A 10 2.06 -5.13 4.38
N GLU A 11 2.16 -6.26 3.72
CA GLU A 11 1.76 -6.43 2.32
C GLU A 11 0.42 -7.14 2.20
N SER A 12 -0.45 -6.64 1.32
CA SER A 12 -1.74 -7.24 0.99
C SER A 12 -1.93 -7.35 -0.52
N ILE A 13 -2.38 -8.51 -1.01
CA ILE A 13 -2.68 -8.72 -2.42
C ILE A 13 -4.10 -8.22 -2.72
N VAL A 14 -4.21 -7.29 -3.67
CA VAL A 14 -5.50 -6.78 -4.14
C VAL A 14 -6.01 -7.68 -5.26
N ARG A 15 -7.21 -8.20 -5.08
CA ARG A 15 -7.92 -9.00 -6.08
C ARG A 15 -9.20 -8.30 -6.49
N ASP A 16 -9.60 -8.47 -7.75
CA ASP A 16 -10.91 -8.02 -8.21
C ASP A 16 -12.04 -8.97 -7.80
N SER A 17 -13.26 -8.68 -8.26
CA SER A 17 -14.45 -9.49 -7.98
C SER A 17 -14.44 -10.88 -8.60
N THR A 18 -13.58 -11.12 -9.60
CA THR A 18 -13.39 -12.44 -10.22
C THR A 18 -12.32 -13.27 -9.51
N GLY A 19 -11.59 -12.66 -8.57
CA GLY A 19 -10.48 -13.28 -7.85
C GLY A 19 -9.12 -13.10 -8.56
N GLU A 20 -9.08 -12.38 -9.69
CA GLU A 20 -7.84 -12.07 -10.39
C GLU A 20 -7.02 -11.06 -9.59
N CYS A 21 -5.70 -11.26 -9.58
CA CYS A 21 -4.78 -10.37 -8.90
C CYS A 21 -4.56 -9.11 -9.74
N ILE A 22 -5.04 -7.98 -9.25
CA ILE A 22 -4.98 -6.69 -9.95
C ILE A 22 -3.94 -5.73 -9.36
N GLY A 23 -3.43 -6.02 -8.15
CA GLY A 23 -2.40 -5.19 -7.52
C GLY A 23 -1.94 -5.69 -6.16
N LYS A 24 -1.20 -4.84 -5.46
CA LYS A 24 -0.85 -5.03 -4.06
C LYS A 24 -0.80 -3.69 -3.33
N ASP A 25 -1.08 -3.75 -2.04
CA ASP A 25 -0.97 -2.65 -1.10
C ASP A 25 0.19 -2.92 -0.15
N ILE A 26 0.98 -1.88 0.10
CA ILE A 26 2.10 -1.90 1.04
C ILE A 26 1.83 -0.86 2.12
N THR A 27 1.66 -1.30 3.37
CA THR A 27 1.35 -0.41 4.50
C THR A 27 2.53 -0.32 5.48
N ARG A 28 2.91 0.91 5.81
CA ARG A 28 3.86 1.24 6.89
C ARG A 28 3.12 1.96 8.02
N TYR A 29 3.37 1.54 9.25
CA TYR A 29 2.82 2.13 10.46
C TYR A 29 3.88 2.95 11.17
N TYR A 30 3.48 4.07 11.76
CA TYR A 30 4.36 4.97 12.49
C TYR A 30 4.03 4.99 13.98
N ASP A 31 5.03 5.36 14.78
CA ASP A 31 4.92 5.46 16.25
C ASP A 31 3.86 6.44 16.74
N ASP A 32 3.56 7.47 15.95
CA ASP A 32 2.49 8.44 16.22
C ASP A 32 1.08 7.92 15.93
N GLY A 33 0.93 6.66 15.50
CA GLY A 33 -0.33 6.04 15.15
C GLY A 33 -0.80 6.33 13.71
N SER A 34 -0.03 7.11 12.94
CA SER A 34 -0.31 7.32 11.51
C SER A 34 0.11 6.11 10.67
N SER A 35 -0.38 6.03 9.44
CA SER A 35 0.07 5.02 8.47
C SER A 35 0.10 5.57 7.05
N VAL A 36 0.95 4.96 6.21
CA VAL A 36 0.94 5.19 4.76
C VAL A 36 0.71 3.85 4.09
N THR A 37 -0.29 3.78 3.21
CA THR A 37 -0.51 2.66 2.30
C THR A 37 -0.19 3.08 0.87
N GLU A 38 0.76 2.41 0.24
CA GLU A 38 1.12 2.60 -1.16
C GLU A 38 0.44 1.54 -2.04
N HIS A 39 -0.19 1.99 -3.13
CA HIS A 39 -0.96 1.13 -4.03
C HIS A 39 -0.17 0.87 -5.32
N TYR A 40 -0.04 -0.40 -5.70
CA TYR A 40 0.71 -0.79 -6.90
C TYR A 40 -0.12 -1.66 -7.84
N GLN A 41 0.02 -1.39 -9.14
CA GLN A 41 -0.61 -2.19 -10.19
C GLN A 41 0.13 -3.53 -10.41
N ALA A 42 -0.64 -4.60 -10.62
CA ALA A 42 -0.13 -5.86 -11.13
C ALA A 42 0.34 -5.73 -12.58
N VAL A 43 1.37 -6.50 -12.98
CA VAL A 43 1.65 -6.73 -14.40
C VAL A 43 0.59 -7.69 -14.95
N PRO A 44 -0.18 -7.32 -15.99
CA PRO A 44 -1.16 -8.23 -16.60
C PRO A 44 -0.52 -9.57 -17.01
N GLY A 45 -1.19 -10.68 -16.70
CA GLY A 45 -0.77 -12.03 -17.10
C GLY A 45 0.44 -12.60 -16.35
N ARG A 46 0.88 -12.00 -15.24
CA ARG A 46 1.92 -12.57 -14.36
C ARG A 46 1.42 -12.72 -12.93
N PHE A 47 1.77 -13.84 -12.29
CA PHE A 47 1.62 -14.00 -10.84
C PHE A 47 2.46 -12.92 -10.14
N LEU A 48 1.80 -12.03 -9.40
CA LEU A 48 2.47 -11.13 -8.46
C LEU A 48 3.03 -11.98 -7.31
N SER A 49 4.34 -12.19 -7.33
CA SER A 49 5.08 -12.38 -6.08
C SER A 49 5.36 -11.02 -5.47
N ILE A 50 5.60 -11.01 -4.16
CA ILE A 50 5.98 -9.84 -3.33
C ILE A 50 7.01 -8.92 -4.03
N ALA A 51 7.88 -9.46 -4.88
CA ALA A 51 8.97 -8.72 -5.54
C ALA A 51 8.62 -7.98 -6.86
N ARG A 52 7.39 -8.03 -7.41
CA ARG A 52 7.15 -7.62 -8.82
C ARG A 52 5.89 -6.78 -9.12
N ALA A 53 5.51 -5.84 -8.26
CA ALA A 53 4.54 -4.81 -8.65
C ALA A 53 5.25 -3.63 -9.33
N THR A 54 4.76 -3.20 -10.51
CA THR A 54 5.58 -2.46 -11.50
C THR A 54 5.25 -0.99 -11.67
N LYS A 55 4.11 -0.50 -11.17
CA LYS A 55 3.76 0.93 -11.21
C LYS A 55 3.03 1.33 -9.94
N LYS A 56 3.49 2.38 -9.27
CA LYS A 56 2.77 3.01 -8.16
C LYS A 56 1.59 3.80 -8.75
N LEU A 57 0.40 3.57 -8.20
CA LEU A 57 -0.82 4.24 -8.63
C LEU A 57 -1.15 5.42 -7.74
N GLY A 58 -0.73 5.35 -6.48
CA GLY A 58 -0.91 6.41 -5.51
C GLY A 58 -0.52 5.95 -4.10
N ALA A 59 -0.80 6.80 -3.13
CA ALA A 59 -0.63 6.51 -1.73
C ALA A 59 -1.74 7.14 -0.90
N THR A 60 -2.13 6.47 0.17
CA THR A 60 -3.08 6.98 1.15
C THR A 60 -2.35 7.14 2.48
N TYR A 61 -2.36 8.35 3.03
CA TYR A 61 -1.84 8.66 4.35
C TYR A 61 -3.00 8.80 5.34
N ASN A 62 -2.98 8.02 6.40
CA ASN A 62 -3.95 8.09 7.48
C ASN A 62 -3.31 8.80 8.67
N GLU A 63 -3.95 9.87 9.12
CA GLU A 63 -3.56 10.62 10.30
C GLU A 63 -4.08 9.93 11.58
N PRO A 64 -3.45 10.17 12.74
CA PRO A 64 -3.87 9.57 14.00
C PRO A 64 -5.27 10.00 14.43
N ASP A 65 -5.76 11.13 13.91
CA ASP A 65 -7.11 11.66 14.15
C ASP A 65 -8.19 10.95 13.32
N GLY A 66 -7.81 9.96 12.51
CA GLY A 66 -8.69 9.19 11.63
C GLY A 66 -8.97 9.87 10.29
N THR A 67 -8.39 11.05 10.00
CA THR A 67 -8.47 11.65 8.68
C THR A 67 -7.51 10.98 7.70
N SER A 68 -7.82 11.04 6.40
CA SER A 68 -6.99 10.42 5.36
C SER A 68 -6.77 11.37 4.18
N LYS A 69 -5.56 11.37 3.63
CA LYS A 69 -5.19 12.09 2.41
C LYS A 69 -4.71 11.11 1.35
N HIS A 70 -5.25 11.22 0.15
CA HIS A 70 -4.82 10.42 -1.00
C HIS A 70 -3.95 11.27 -1.93
N TYR A 71 -2.87 10.66 -2.43
CA TYR A 71 -1.92 11.26 -3.36
C TYR A 71 -1.86 10.37 -4.60
N GLU A 72 -2.35 10.88 -5.72
CA GLU A 72 -2.15 10.27 -7.04
C GLU A 72 -0.71 10.55 -7.53
N GLU A 73 -0.15 9.67 -8.37
CA GLU A 73 1.09 9.95 -9.13
C GLU A 73 0.82 10.69 -10.44
#